data_AF-A0A529ZP45-F1
#
_entry.id   AF-A0A529ZP45-F1
#
_cell.length_a   1.000
_cell.length_b   1.000
_cell.length_c   1.000
_cell.angle_alpha   90.00
_cell.angle_beta   90.00
_cell.angle_gamma   90.00
#
_symmetry.space_group_name_H-M   'P 1'
#
loop_
_entity.id
_entity.type
_entity.pdbx_description
1 polymer ?
#
loop_
_entity_poly.entity_id
_entity_poly.type
_entity_poly.pdbx_seq_one_letter_code
_entity_poly.pdbx_strand_id
1 'polypeptide(L)'
;MDTLIARLGVALAIGLLVGLERGWRERDAPDRSRTAGIRTFGIAGLLGGLVAALAEALNAMSVLVAGFLAFAGIFAWYKAREAAHDEDFSVTTVIAGLAVFTLGALCVAGDFRVAAAGGAALAALLASREILHGLLKRLTWIELRSALVLAVMTAIILPLLPD
;
A
#
# COMPACT_ATOMS: atom_id res chain seq x y z
N MET A 1 -8.60 25.39 7.71
CA MET A 1 -7.52 25.25 6.70
C MET A 1 -6.32 24.51 7.28
N ASP A 2 -5.92 24.81 8.52
CA ASP A 2 -4.76 24.15 9.18
C ASP A 2 -4.89 22.63 9.30
N THR A 3 -6.11 22.13 9.54
CA THR A 3 -6.41 20.69 9.59
C THR A 3 -6.28 19.99 8.24
N LEU A 4 -6.60 20.65 7.13
CA LEU A 4 -6.45 20.05 5.80
C LEU A 4 -4.98 19.94 5.39
N ILE A 5 -4.17 20.96 5.71
CA ILE A 5 -2.73 20.93 5.49
C ILE A 5 -2.10 19.77 6.27
N ALA A 6 -2.47 19.59 7.54
CA ALA A 6 -2.00 18.47 8.34
C ALA A 6 -2.39 17.11 7.74
N ARG A 7 -3.65 16.95 7.31
CA ARG A 7 -4.14 15.71 6.67
C ARG A 7 -3.41 15.38 5.37
N LEU A 8 -3.19 16.39 4.51
CA LEU A 8 -2.42 16.23 3.27
C LEU A 8 -0.93 15.96 3.56
N GLY A 9 -0.38 16.56 4.62
CA GLY A 9 0.97 16.26 5.12
C GLY A 9 1.11 14.80 5.56
N VAL A 10 0.12 14.26 6.27
CA VAL A 10 0.07 12.83 6.64
C VAL A 10 -0.06 11.95 5.40
N ALA A 11 -0.92 12.31 4.44
CA ALA A 11 -1.05 11.58 3.18
C ALA A 11 0.27 11.52 2.39
N LEU A 12 0.99 12.64 2.30
CA LEU A 12 2.33 12.69 1.72
C LEU A 12 3.32 11.82 2.50
N ALA A 13 3.32 11.91 3.83
CA ALA A 13 4.22 11.14 4.69
C ALA A 13 4.01 9.63 4.53
N ILE A 14 2.76 9.17 4.47
CA ILE A 14 2.43 7.76 4.18
C ILE A 14 3.01 7.35 2.82
N GLY A 15 2.79 8.15 1.78
CA GLY A 15 3.32 7.87 0.45
C GLY A 15 4.86 7.84 0.41
N LEU A 16 5.52 8.77 1.10
CA LEU A 16 6.98 8.80 1.18
C LEU A 16 7.54 7.61 1.97
N LEU A 17 6.88 7.21 3.04
CA LEU A 17 7.29 6.08 3.88
C LEU A 17 7.18 4.75 3.12
N VAL A 18 6.08 4.53 2.39
CA VAL A 18 5.96 3.37 1.48
C VAL A 18 6.96 3.47 0.32
N GLY A 19 7.12 4.66 -0.24
CA GLY A 19 8.06 4.91 -1.32
C GLY A 19 9.52 4.71 -0.92
N LEU A 20 9.87 4.91 0.35
CA LEU A 20 11.21 4.67 0.90
C LEU A 20 11.53 3.18 0.90
N GLU A 21 10.60 2.34 1.36
CA GLU A 21 10.76 0.88 1.31
C GLU A 21 10.96 0.41 -0.12
N ARG A 22 10.14 0.91 -1.05
CA ARG A 22 10.24 0.57 -2.48
C ARG A 22 11.54 1.05 -3.12
N GLY A 23 11.93 2.29 -2.88
CA GLY A 23 13.18 2.85 -3.37
C GLY A 23 14.41 2.18 -2.75
N TRP A 24 14.32 1.68 -1.52
CA TRP A 24 15.38 0.91 -0.88
C TRP A 24 15.55 -0.47 -1.55
N ARG A 25 14.44 -1.15 -1.85
CA ARG A 25 14.44 -2.46 -2.53
C ARG A 25 14.93 -2.39 -3.97
N GLU A 26 14.57 -1.33 -4.70
CA GLU A 26 15.00 -1.09 -6.08
C GLU A 26 16.38 -0.40 -6.18
N ARG A 27 17.11 -0.26 -5.06
CA ARG A 27 18.38 0.49 -5.03
C ARG A 27 19.48 -0.14 -5.87
N ASP A 28 19.57 -1.47 -5.82
CA ASP A 28 20.57 -2.27 -6.54
C ASP A 28 20.07 -2.73 -7.91
N ALA A 29 18.84 -2.37 -8.27
CA ALA A 29 18.29 -2.60 -9.60
C ALA A 29 18.90 -1.60 -10.61
N PRO A 30 19.20 -2.02 -11.85
CA PRO A 30 19.81 -1.13 -12.86
C PRO A 30 19.00 0.16 -13.04
N ASP A 31 19.66 1.29 -13.31
CA ASP A 31 19.05 2.64 -13.32
C ASP A 31 17.80 2.81 -14.22
N ARG A 32 17.56 1.87 -15.15
CA ARG A 32 16.38 1.84 -16.04
C ARG A 32 15.21 0.98 -15.56
N SER A 33 15.37 0.19 -14.49
CA SER A 33 14.32 -0.65 -13.92
C SER A 33 13.76 -0.11 -12.60
N ARG A 34 14.01 1.17 -12.28
CA ARG A 34 13.46 1.84 -11.09
C ARG A 34 12.00 2.22 -11.31
N THR A 35 11.16 1.21 -11.20
CA THR A 35 9.78 1.20 -11.65
C THR A 35 8.90 2.17 -10.85
N ALA A 36 9.14 2.42 -9.55
CA ALA A 36 8.42 3.46 -8.79
C ALA A 36 9.14 3.82 -7.49
N GLY A 37 9.88 4.93 -7.53
CA GLY A 37 10.62 5.41 -6.36
C GLY A 37 9.78 6.19 -5.34
N ILE A 38 10.50 6.71 -4.35
CA ILE A 38 10.03 7.50 -3.21
C ILE A 38 9.07 8.64 -3.64
N ARG A 39 9.40 9.30 -4.75
CA ARG A 39 8.61 10.43 -5.28
C ARG A 39 7.24 9.98 -5.80
N THR A 40 7.17 8.85 -6.51
CA THR A 40 5.92 8.37 -7.13
C THR A 40 4.88 8.02 -6.07
N PHE A 41 5.29 7.28 -5.03
CA PHE A 41 4.38 6.94 -3.93
C PHE A 41 4.02 8.15 -3.06
N GLY A 42 4.97 9.07 -2.80
CA GLY A 42 4.68 10.34 -2.13
C GLY A 42 3.60 11.15 -2.86
N ILE A 43 3.75 11.30 -4.18
CA ILE A 43 2.77 11.99 -5.03
C ILE A 43 1.45 11.23 -5.08
N ALA A 44 1.46 9.90 -5.17
CA ALA A 44 0.23 9.09 -5.19
C ALA A 44 -0.60 9.27 -3.91
N GLY A 45 0.05 9.29 -2.73
CA GLY A 45 -0.63 9.52 -1.46
C GLY A 45 -1.22 10.93 -1.38
N LEU A 46 -0.44 11.95 -1.77
CA LEU A 46 -0.92 13.32 -1.84
C LEU A 46 -2.09 13.46 -2.82
N LEU A 47 -2.01 12.82 -3.99
CA LEU A 47 -3.04 12.87 -5.03
C LEU A 47 -4.35 12.25 -4.51
N GLY A 48 -4.30 11.12 -3.83
CA GLY A 48 -5.48 10.53 -3.18
C GLY A 48 -6.15 11.49 -2.19
N GLY A 49 -5.35 12.16 -1.35
CA GLY A 49 -5.86 13.18 -0.43
C GLY A 49 -6.47 14.39 -1.13
N LEU A 50 -5.83 14.89 -2.19
CA LEU A 50 -6.35 16.01 -2.98
C LEU A 50 -7.67 15.65 -3.68
N VAL A 51 -7.76 14.46 -4.26
CA VAL A 51 -8.98 13.98 -4.92
C VAL A 51 -10.12 13.85 -3.90
N ALA A 52 -9.85 13.36 -2.69
CA ALA A 52 -10.84 13.31 -1.62
C ALA A 52 -11.27 14.73 -1.18
N ALA A 53 -10.33 15.66 -1.03
CA ALA A 53 -10.63 17.05 -0.70
C ALA A 53 -11.52 17.73 -1.76
N LEU A 54 -11.25 17.46 -3.04
CA LEU A 54 -12.07 17.94 -4.16
C LEU A 54 -13.47 17.30 -4.15
N ALA A 55 -13.56 16.00 -3.87
CA ALA A 55 -14.84 15.31 -3.78
C ALA A 55 -15.72 15.86 -2.65
N GLU A 56 -15.14 16.18 -1.48
CA GLU A 56 -15.84 16.86 -0.38
C GLU A 56 -16.28 18.28 -0.76
N ALA A 57 -15.37 19.07 -1.35
CA ALA A 57 -15.66 20.45 -1.75
C ALA A 57 -16.78 20.54 -2.79
N LEU A 58 -16.86 19.57 -3.70
CA LEU A 58 -17.88 19.49 -4.74
C LEU A 58 -19.14 18.72 -4.31
N ASN A 59 -19.17 18.15 -3.09
CA ASN A 59 -20.20 17.20 -2.62
C ASN A 59 -20.47 16.07 -3.64
N ALA A 60 -19.42 15.60 -4.31
CA ALA A 60 -19.52 14.66 -5.42
C ALA A 60 -18.58 13.47 -5.20
N MET A 61 -19.10 12.42 -4.56
CA MET A 61 -18.36 11.18 -4.32
C MET A 61 -17.88 10.50 -5.62
N SER A 62 -18.57 10.76 -6.74
CA SER A 62 -18.17 10.32 -8.07
C SER A 62 -16.77 10.79 -8.46
N VAL A 63 -16.31 11.95 -7.98
CA VAL A 63 -14.97 12.48 -8.23
C VAL A 63 -13.91 11.58 -7.60
N LEU A 64 -14.16 11.08 -6.39
CA LEU A 64 -13.23 10.17 -5.72
C LEU A 64 -13.14 8.82 -6.45
N VAL A 65 -14.29 8.26 -6.83
CA VAL A 65 -14.34 6.99 -7.57
C VAL A 65 -13.68 7.13 -8.94
N ALA A 66 -13.98 8.20 -9.68
CA ALA A 66 -13.38 8.47 -10.98
C ALA A 66 -11.86 8.71 -10.87
N GLY A 67 -11.42 9.47 -9.87
CA GLY A 67 -10.00 9.70 -9.61
C GLY A 67 -9.25 8.43 -9.24
N PHE A 68 -9.86 7.56 -8.41
CA PHE A 68 -9.30 6.26 -8.08
C PHE A 68 -9.18 5.35 -9.31
N LEU A 69 -10.23 5.24 -10.12
CA LEU A 69 -10.21 4.42 -11.34
C LEU A 69 -9.22 4.95 -12.38
N ALA A 70 -9.14 6.27 -12.56
CA ALA A 70 -8.18 6.89 -13.45
C ALA A 70 -6.74 6.64 -12.99
N PHE A 71 -6.46 6.84 -11.69
CA PHE A 71 -5.14 6.53 -11.13
C PHE A 71 -4.81 5.04 -11.26
N ALA A 72 -5.74 4.15 -10.92
CA ALA A 72 -5.60 2.70 -11.04
C ALA A 72 -5.26 2.28 -12.47
N GLY A 73 -6.02 2.79 -13.45
CA GLY A 73 -5.82 2.47 -14.86
C GLY A 73 -4.47 2.96 -15.38
N ILE A 74 -4.11 4.23 -15.11
CA ILE A 74 -2.84 4.81 -15.54
C ILE A 74 -1.66 4.08 -14.88
N PHE A 75 -1.72 3.88 -13.56
CA PHE A 75 -0.65 3.25 -12.81
C PHE A 75 -0.45 1.79 -13.22
N ALA A 76 -1.54 1.02 -13.37
CA ALA A 76 -1.48 -0.36 -13.84
C ALA A 76 -0.95 -0.44 -15.28
N TRP A 77 -1.36 0.47 -16.16
CA TRP A 77 -0.91 0.49 -17.55
C TRP A 77 0.59 0.79 -17.68
N TYR A 78 1.08 1.81 -16.97
CA TYR A 78 2.51 2.12 -16.95
C TYR A 78 3.32 0.95 -16.38
N LYS A 79 2.87 0.36 -15.26
CA LYS A 79 3.53 -0.80 -14.67
C LYS A 79 3.51 -2.03 -15.56
N ALA A 80 2.43 -2.28 -16.29
CA ALA A 80 2.33 -3.39 -17.23
C ALA A 80 3.30 -3.21 -18.41
N ARG A 81 3.46 -1.98 -18.92
CA ARG A 81 4.46 -1.68 -19.96
C ARG A 81 5.89 -1.86 -19.47
N GLU A 82 6.15 -1.46 -18.24
CA GLU A 82 7.49 -1.54 -17.66
C GLU A 82 7.86 -3.00 -17.33
N ALA A 83 6.92 -3.79 -16.79
CA ALA A 83 7.10 -5.23 -16.56
C ALA A 83 7.34 -6.01 -17.87
N ALA A 84 6.77 -5.57 -18.99
CA ALA A 84 7.04 -6.17 -20.29
C ALA A 84 8.47 -5.89 -20.82
N HIS A 85 9.14 -4.86 -20.29
CA HIS A 85 10.54 -4.56 -20.61
C HIS A 85 11.52 -5.21 -19.63
N ASP A 86 11.17 -5.30 -18.35
CA ASP A 86 12.07 -5.78 -17.30
C ASP A 86 11.88 -7.28 -16.93
N GLU A 87 10.91 -7.97 -17.57
CA GLU A 87 10.48 -9.35 -17.25
C GLU A 87 10.08 -9.59 -15.77
N ASP A 88 9.89 -8.52 -15.00
CA ASP A 88 9.56 -8.60 -13.57
C ASP A 88 8.12 -8.13 -13.30
N PHE A 89 7.22 -9.08 -13.09
CA PHE A 89 5.80 -8.85 -12.87
C PHE A 89 5.48 -8.72 -11.37
N SER A 90 5.75 -7.55 -10.78
CA SER A 90 5.39 -7.27 -9.38
C SER A 90 3.98 -6.68 -9.24
N VAL A 91 2.98 -7.54 -9.07
CA VAL A 91 1.59 -7.15 -8.75
C VAL A 91 1.52 -6.35 -7.44
N THR A 92 2.38 -6.69 -6.48
CA THR A 92 2.43 -6.03 -5.16
C THR A 92 2.73 -4.53 -5.29
N THR A 93 3.49 -4.10 -6.30
CA THR A 93 3.79 -2.68 -6.50
C THR A 93 2.55 -1.91 -6.95
N VAL A 94 1.73 -2.51 -7.82
CA VAL A 94 0.44 -1.94 -8.26
C VAL A 94 -0.51 -1.82 -7.07
N ILE A 95 -0.67 -2.90 -6.29
CA ILE A 95 -1.53 -2.92 -5.10
C ILE A 95 -1.05 -1.91 -4.05
N ALA A 96 0.26 -1.80 -3.83
CA ALA A 96 0.80 -0.80 -2.90
C ALA A 96 0.48 0.63 -3.37
N GLY A 97 0.55 0.92 -4.67
CA GLY A 97 0.22 2.24 -5.22
C GLY A 97 -1.25 2.60 -4.99
N LEU A 98 -2.14 1.64 -5.26
CA LEU A 98 -3.58 1.77 -5.00
C LEU A 98 -3.88 1.98 -3.51
N ALA A 99 -3.20 1.22 -2.64
CA ALA A 99 -3.35 1.35 -1.20
C ALA A 99 -2.87 2.73 -0.71
N VAL A 100 -1.73 3.23 -1.20
CA VAL A 100 -1.21 4.56 -0.86
C VAL A 100 -2.17 5.67 -1.29
N PHE A 101 -2.73 5.60 -2.50
CA PHE A 101 -3.77 6.53 -2.93
C PHE A 101 -4.97 6.48 -1.97
N THR A 102 -5.44 5.28 -1.65
CA THR A 102 -6.64 5.08 -0.80
C THR A 102 -6.41 5.59 0.62
N LEU A 103 -5.23 5.33 1.19
CA LEU A 103 -4.84 5.85 2.51
C LEU A 103 -4.71 7.38 2.49
N GLY A 104 -4.20 7.95 1.41
CA GLY A 104 -4.17 9.40 1.20
C GLY A 104 -5.57 10.01 1.18
N ALA A 105 -6.51 9.37 0.47
CA ALA A 105 -7.91 9.76 0.47
C ALA A 105 -8.54 9.63 1.86
N LEU A 106 -8.23 8.56 2.60
CA LEU A 106 -8.71 8.32 3.97
C LEU A 106 -8.22 9.38 4.96
N CYS A 107 -7.04 9.97 4.76
CA CYS A 107 -6.57 11.09 5.58
C CYS A 107 -7.54 12.29 5.53
N VAL A 108 -8.22 12.49 4.39
CA VAL A 108 -9.13 13.62 4.19
C VAL A 108 -10.56 13.24 4.52
N ALA A 109 -11.06 12.14 3.93
CA ALA A 109 -12.44 11.68 4.05
C ALA A 109 -12.76 10.99 5.39
N GLY A 110 -11.75 10.61 6.17
CA GLY A 110 -11.91 9.88 7.42
C GLY A 110 -10.95 10.32 8.52
N ASP A 111 -10.51 9.36 9.34
CA ASP A 111 -9.56 9.60 10.42
C ASP A 111 -8.11 9.43 9.94
N PHE A 112 -7.37 10.54 9.95
CA PHE A 112 -5.95 10.58 9.59
C PHE A 112 -5.07 9.69 10.49
N ARG A 113 -5.49 9.40 11.73
CA ARG A 113 -4.78 8.48 12.63
C ARG A 113 -4.88 7.04 12.13
N VAL A 114 -6.07 6.63 11.68
CA VAL A 114 -6.31 5.33 11.07
C VAL A 114 -5.52 5.22 9.76
N ALA A 115 -5.51 6.27 8.94
CA ALA A 115 -4.70 6.31 7.73
C ALA A 115 -3.20 6.21 8.02
N ALA A 116 -2.69 6.92 9.03
CA ALA A 116 -1.29 6.85 9.44
C ALA A 116 -0.90 5.45 9.94
N ALA A 117 -1.74 4.84 10.80
CA ALA A 117 -1.53 3.48 11.28
C ALA A 117 -1.56 2.47 10.12
N GLY A 118 -2.52 2.61 9.20
CA GLY A 118 -2.62 1.78 8.01
C GLY A 118 -1.42 1.93 7.07
N GLY A 119 -0.93 3.15 6.88
CA GLY A 119 0.28 3.43 6.09
C GLY A 119 1.54 2.84 6.70
N ALA A 120 1.71 2.95 8.02
CA ALA A 120 2.81 2.32 8.74
C ALA A 120 2.74 0.79 8.67
N ALA A 121 1.55 0.22 8.87
CA ALA A 121 1.33 -1.23 8.77
C ALA A 121 1.60 -1.75 7.35
N LEU A 122 1.15 -1.02 6.32
CA LEU A 122 1.42 -1.35 4.92
C LEU A 122 2.92 -1.38 4.64
N ALA A 123 3.66 -0.35 5.07
CA ALA A 123 5.11 -0.31 4.86
C ALA A 123 5.86 -1.37 5.67
N ALA A 124 5.43 -1.66 6.90
CA ALA A 124 6.00 -2.74 7.69
C ALA A 124 5.79 -4.10 7.01
N LEU A 125 4.59 -4.35 6.47
CA LEU A 125 4.29 -5.57 5.71
C LEU A 125 5.18 -5.68 4.47
N LEU A 126 5.37 -4.58 3.74
CA LEU A 126 6.23 -4.51 2.56
C LEU A 126 7.71 -4.77 2.90
N ALA A 127 8.21 -4.17 3.98
CA ALA A 127 9.57 -4.38 4.47
C ALA A 127 9.79 -5.84 4.90
N SER A 128 8.79 -6.49 5.49
CA SER A 128 8.88 -7.86 5.98
C SER A 128 9.01 -8.95 4.89
N ARG A 129 8.87 -8.60 3.61
CA ARG A 129 8.89 -9.56 2.47
C ARG A 129 10.08 -10.52 2.50
N GLU A 130 11.29 -10.03 2.74
CA GLU A 130 12.52 -10.85 2.75
C GLU A 130 12.56 -11.81 3.94
N ILE A 131 12.08 -11.35 5.10
CA ILE A 131 11.97 -12.18 6.31
C ILE A 131 10.97 -13.29 6.06
N LEU A 132 9.78 -12.97 5.51
CA LEU A 132 8.74 -13.95 5.17
C LEU A 132 9.23 -14.98 4.14
N HIS A 133 9.92 -14.54 3.08
CA HIS A 133 10.51 -15.47 2.10
C HIS A 133 11.63 -16.33 2.70
N GLY A 134 12.45 -15.75 3.59
CA GLY A 134 13.50 -16.48 4.29
C GLY A 134 12.95 -17.55 5.24
N LEU A 135 11.87 -17.24 5.96
CA LEU A 135 11.15 -18.19 6.80
C LEU A 135 10.53 -19.31 5.97
N LEU A 136 9.86 -18.98 4.86
CA LEU A 136 9.27 -19.97 3.94
C LEU A 136 10.32 -20.93 3.36
N LYS A 137 11.53 -20.44 3.04
CA LYS A 137 12.62 -21.29 2.57
C LYS A 137 13.20 -22.22 3.65
N ARG A 138 13.01 -21.88 4.93
CA ARG A 138 13.52 -22.66 6.07
C ARG A 138 12.47 -23.61 6.66
N LEU A 139 11.18 -23.34 6.46
CA LEU A 139 10.06 -24.12 6.96
C LEU A 139 9.80 -25.35 6.07
N THR A 140 9.65 -26.50 6.70
CA THR A 140 9.16 -27.71 6.05
C THR A 140 7.63 -27.69 5.92
N TRP A 141 7.08 -28.50 5.02
CA TRP A 141 5.63 -28.62 4.84
C TRP A 141 4.90 -29.06 6.12
N ILE A 142 5.52 -29.92 6.92
CA ILE A 142 4.95 -30.40 8.19
C ILE A 142 4.84 -29.24 9.19
N GLU A 143 5.89 -28.42 9.32
CA GLU A 143 5.88 -27.27 10.22
C GLU A 143 4.87 -26.22 9.78
N LEU A 144 4.79 -25.92 8.47
CA LEU A 144 3.81 -25.00 7.92
C LEU A 144 2.37 -25.48 8.19
N ARG A 145 2.08 -26.76 7.93
CA ARG A 145 0.78 -27.36 8.21
C ARG A 145 0.43 -27.28 9.70
N SER A 146 1.40 -27.56 10.56
CA SER A 146 1.21 -27.53 12.02
C SER A 146 0.93 -26.11 12.52
N ALA A 147 1.68 -25.12 12.02
CA ALA A 147 1.46 -23.71 12.32
C ALA A 147 0.08 -23.22 11.85
N LEU A 148 -0.36 -23.65 10.65
CA LEU A 148 -1.70 -23.34 10.12
C LEU A 148 -2.80 -23.94 10.99
N VAL A 149 -2.68 -25.21 11.38
CA VAL A 149 -3.66 -25.86 12.28
C VAL A 149 -3.71 -25.13 13.62
N LEU A 150 -2.56 -24.79 14.20
CA LEU A 150 -2.51 -24.01 15.44
C LEU A 150 -3.17 -22.64 15.29
N ALA A 151 -2.90 -21.93 14.18
CA ALA A 151 -3.51 -20.63 13.91
C ALA A 151 -5.04 -20.75 13.77
N VAL A 152 -5.56 -21.78 13.11
CA VAL A 152 -7.01 -22.05 13.03
C VAL A 152 -7.58 -22.36 14.41
N MET A 153 -6.90 -23.19 15.20
CA MET A 153 -7.32 -23.52 16.56
C MET A 153 -7.42 -22.27 17.43
N THR A 154 -6.42 -21.39 17.39
CA THR A 154 -6.35 -20.22 18.27
C THR A 154 -7.18 -19.03 17.77
N ALA A 155 -7.17 -18.74 16.47
CA ALA A 155 -7.82 -17.54 15.92
C ALA A 155 -9.29 -17.76 15.54
N ILE A 156 -9.69 -19.01 15.25
CA ILE A 156 -11.05 -19.33 14.79
C ILE A 156 -11.77 -20.17 15.83
N ILE A 157 -11.20 -21.30 16.25
CA ILE A 157 -11.91 -22.27 17.10
C ILE A 157 -12.04 -21.77 18.55
N LEU A 158 -10.96 -21.28 19.16
CA LEU A 158 -10.96 -20.77 20.53
C LEU A 158 -12.02 -19.69 20.80
N PRO A 159 -12.18 -18.63 19.98
CA PRO A 159 -13.23 -17.63 20.19
C PRO A 159 -14.65 -18.13 19.88
N LEU A 160 -14.80 -19.27 19.20
CA LEU A 160 -16.10 -19.91 18.93
C LEU A 160 -16.50 -20.93 20.00
N LEU A 161 -15.60 -21.27 20.93
CA LEU A 161 -15.95 -22.13 22.04
C LEU A 161 -16.87 -21.37 23.00
N PRO A 162 -18.01 -21.96 23.41
CA PRO A 162 -18.81 -21.41 24.49
C PRO A 162 -18.00 -21.46 25.80
N ASP A 163 -18.16 -20.42 26.63
CA ASP A 163 -17.47 -20.27 27.92
C ASP A 163 -17.68 -21.46 28.87
#